data_AF-A0A5S4TFT4-F1
#
_entry.id   AF-A0A5S4TFT4-F1
#
_cell.length_a   1.000
_cell.length_b   1.000
_cell.length_c   1.000
_cell.angle_alpha   90.00
_cell.angle_beta   90.00
_cell.angle_gamma   90.00
#
_symmetry.space_group_name_H-M   'P 1'
#
loop_
_entity.id
_entity.type
_entity.pdbx_description
1 polymer ?
#
loop_
_entity_poly.entity_id
_entity_poly.type
_entity_poly.pdbx_seq_one_letter_code
_entity_poly.pdbx_strand_id
1 'polypeptide(L)'
;MNLLGSRRVFSKKCRLVKFSMVALVSATMAVTTVTLENTALARQTQVSNDVVLNDGASKYLKEALAWTFNDSPNYYKTLGTSQITPALFPKAGDILYSKLDELGRTRTARGTLTYANVEGSYGVRQSFGKNQNPAGWTGNPNHVKYKIEWLNGLSYVGDFWNRSHLIADSLGGDALRVNAVTGTRTQNVGGRDQKGGMRYTEQRAQEWLEANRDGYLYYEAAPIYNADELIPRAVVVSMQSSDNTINEKVLVYNTANGYTINYHNGTPTQK
;
A
#
# COMPACT_ATOMS: atom_id res chain seq x y z
N MET A 1 -50.91 -33.32 26.51
CA MET A 1 -49.74 -33.07 25.64
C MET A 1 -50.13 -31.95 24.67
N ASN A 2 -49.47 -30.80 24.80
CA ASN A 2 -49.92 -29.53 24.25
C ASN A 2 -49.66 -29.37 22.75
N LEU A 3 -50.62 -28.70 22.12
CA LEU A 3 -50.63 -28.17 20.76
C LEU A 3 -49.97 -26.80 20.68
N LEU A 4 -49.32 -26.57 19.52
CA LEU A 4 -49.33 -25.38 18.65
C LEU A 4 -48.91 -23.99 19.16
N GLY A 5 -48.05 -23.35 18.35
CA GLY A 5 -48.50 -22.14 17.63
C GLY A 5 -47.80 -20.80 17.90
N SER A 6 -46.86 -20.46 17.01
CA SER A 6 -46.35 -19.15 16.57
C SER A 6 -46.81 -17.81 17.19
N ARG A 7 -45.79 -16.97 17.44
CA ARG A 7 -45.64 -15.50 17.24
C ARG A 7 -46.82 -14.56 17.59
N ARG A 8 -46.54 -13.59 18.48
CA ARG A 8 -46.64 -12.13 18.22
C ARG A 8 -46.22 -11.27 19.42
N VAL A 9 -45.41 -10.26 19.12
CA VAL A 9 -45.47 -8.83 19.52
C VAL A 9 -46.06 -8.52 20.89
N PHE A 10 -45.20 -8.05 21.81
CA PHE A 10 -45.63 -7.32 23.00
C PHE A 10 -45.58 -5.81 22.74
N SER A 11 -46.76 -5.19 22.67
CA SER A 11 -46.95 -3.75 22.93
C SER A 11 -47.34 -3.61 24.40
N LYS A 12 -46.71 -2.70 25.14
CA LYS A 12 -47.23 -2.23 26.43
C LYS A 12 -47.37 -0.72 26.41
N LYS A 13 -48.63 -0.29 26.24
CA LYS A 13 -49.13 1.03 26.63
C LYS A 13 -49.05 1.16 28.16
N CYS A 14 -48.47 2.24 28.67
CA CYS A 14 -48.55 2.63 30.07
C CYS A 14 -49.39 3.90 30.23
N ARG A 15 -50.19 3.93 31.30
CA ARG A 15 -51.26 4.89 31.63
C ARG A 15 -50.73 6.28 31.97
N LEU A 16 -51.50 7.30 31.57
CA LEU A 16 -51.39 8.70 31.98
C LEU A 16 -51.64 8.88 33.48
N VAL A 17 -50.79 9.66 34.15
CA VAL A 17 -51.09 10.36 35.41
C VAL A 17 -51.12 11.85 35.09
N LYS A 18 -52.21 12.53 35.48
CA LYS A 18 -52.40 13.98 35.35
C LYS A 18 -51.55 14.70 36.39
N PHE A 19 -50.78 15.71 35.97
CA PHE A 19 -50.28 16.79 36.83
C PHE A 19 -50.62 18.14 36.22
N SER A 20 -51.16 19.02 37.05
CA SER A 20 -51.67 20.36 36.74
C SER A 20 -50.66 21.29 36.08
N MET A 21 -51.15 22.12 35.15
CA MET A 21 -50.49 23.32 34.65
C MET A 21 -50.15 24.28 35.80
N VAL A 22 -48.91 24.76 35.89
CA VAL A 22 -48.59 26.16 36.20
C VAL A 22 -47.29 26.57 35.50
N ALA A 23 -47.41 27.68 34.75
CA ALA A 23 -46.42 28.66 34.31
C ALA A 23 -45.21 28.24 33.45
N LEU A 24 -45.33 28.63 32.17
CA LEU A 24 -44.28 28.90 31.21
C LEU A 24 -43.18 29.81 31.80
N VAL A 25 -41.94 29.32 31.82
CA VAL A 25 -40.76 30.15 31.58
C VAL A 25 -39.96 29.45 30.49
N SER A 26 -39.97 30.05 29.30
CA SER A 26 -39.27 29.55 28.12
C SER A 26 -37.76 29.71 28.30
N ALA A 27 -37.09 28.63 28.70
CA ALA A 27 -35.67 28.44 28.43
C ALA A 27 -35.54 27.31 27.41
N THR A 28 -35.35 27.67 26.15
CA THR A 28 -35.02 26.71 25.09
C THR A 28 -33.65 26.13 25.38
N MET A 29 -33.61 25.01 26.10
CA MET A 29 -32.46 24.12 26.10
C MET A 29 -32.43 23.45 24.73
N ALA A 30 -31.63 23.99 23.81
CA ALA A 30 -31.24 23.24 22.64
C ALA A 30 -30.47 22.02 23.14
N VAL A 31 -31.14 20.87 23.17
CA VAL A 31 -30.45 19.58 23.26
C VAL A 31 -29.73 19.44 21.94
N THR A 32 -28.51 19.95 21.86
CA THR A 32 -27.58 19.63 20.79
C THR A 32 -27.28 18.15 20.97
N THR A 33 -27.96 17.32 20.20
CA THR A 33 -27.48 15.97 19.92
C THR A 33 -26.09 16.14 19.34
N VAL A 34 -25.06 15.88 20.15
CA VAL A 34 -23.69 15.73 19.64
C VAL A 34 -23.72 14.44 18.84
N THR A 35 -24.04 14.56 17.56
CA THR A 35 -23.64 13.56 16.57
C THR A 35 -22.11 13.56 16.62
N LEU A 36 -21.53 12.49 17.17
CA LEU A 36 -20.15 12.14 16.90
C LEU A 36 -20.08 11.85 15.39
N GLU A 37 -19.90 12.90 14.61
CA GLU A 37 -19.39 12.76 13.26
C GLU A 37 -17.99 12.17 13.44
N ASN A 38 -17.86 10.87 13.14
CA ASN A 38 -16.57 10.31 12.77
C ASN A 38 -16.15 10.98 11.47
N THR A 39 -15.70 12.24 11.55
CA THR A 39 -14.88 12.84 10.51
C THR A 39 -13.58 12.06 10.55
N ALA A 40 -13.51 10.98 9.77
CA ALA A 40 -12.24 10.46 9.31
C ALA A 40 -11.51 11.66 8.72
N LEU A 41 -10.51 12.18 9.44
CA LEU A 41 -9.72 13.30 8.98
C LEU A 41 -9.19 12.88 7.61
N ALA A 42 -9.63 13.56 6.55
CA ALA A 42 -9.18 13.24 5.21
C ALA A 42 -7.66 13.37 5.22
N ARG A 43 -6.98 12.25 5.02
CA ARG A 43 -5.53 12.19 5.04
C ARG A 43 -5.00 13.14 3.96
N GLN A 44 -4.32 14.20 4.36
CA GLN A 44 -3.73 15.13 3.40
C GLN A 44 -2.55 14.45 2.72
N THR A 45 -2.73 14.04 1.47
CA THR A 45 -1.65 13.57 0.61
C THR A 45 -0.60 14.68 0.46
N GLN A 46 0.64 14.41 0.85
CA GLN A 46 1.76 15.32 0.63
C GLN A 46 2.52 14.91 -0.63
N VAL A 47 2.32 15.63 -1.73
CA VAL A 47 3.13 15.51 -2.94
C VAL A 47 4.16 16.64 -2.93
N SER A 48 5.44 16.28 -2.92
CA SER A 48 6.53 17.26 -2.97
C SER A 48 6.54 17.97 -4.34
N ASN A 49 6.60 19.30 -4.32
CA ASN A 49 6.84 20.11 -5.52
C ASN A 49 8.24 19.87 -6.12
N ASP A 50 9.18 19.46 -5.26
CA ASP A 50 10.54 19.08 -5.62
C ASP A 50 10.66 17.56 -5.78
N VAL A 51 11.65 17.14 -6.55
CA VAL A 51 11.98 15.72 -6.67
C VAL A 51 12.49 15.24 -5.32
N VAL A 52 11.85 14.24 -4.71
CA VAL A 52 12.44 13.54 -3.58
C VAL A 52 13.68 12.85 -4.14
N LEU A 53 14.86 13.39 -3.81
CA LEU A 53 16.13 12.92 -4.38
C LEU A 53 16.23 11.41 -4.20
N ASN A 54 16.48 10.70 -5.30
CA ASN A 54 16.69 9.28 -5.30
C ASN A 54 17.99 8.98 -4.52
N ASP A 55 17.92 8.19 -3.44
CA ASP A 55 19.05 7.79 -2.57
C ASP A 55 20.02 6.82 -3.27
N GLY A 56 20.34 7.12 -4.53
CA GLY A 56 21.21 6.31 -5.36
C GLY A 56 20.63 4.96 -5.77
N ALA A 57 19.31 4.75 -5.80
CA ALA A 57 18.73 3.47 -6.25
C ALA A 57 19.20 3.09 -7.66
N SER A 58 19.44 4.07 -8.53
CA SER A 58 19.99 3.85 -9.87
C SER A 58 21.35 3.12 -9.89
N LYS A 59 22.12 3.17 -8.79
CA LYS A 59 23.38 2.41 -8.65
C LYS A 59 23.18 0.89 -8.72
N TYR A 60 21.97 0.43 -8.40
CA TYR A 60 21.59 -0.99 -8.42
C TYR A 60 20.98 -1.44 -9.76
N LEU A 61 21.08 -0.63 -10.82
CA LEU A 61 20.53 -1.00 -12.13
C LEU A 61 21.12 -2.31 -12.66
N LYS A 62 22.42 -2.54 -12.46
CA LYS A 62 23.08 -3.78 -12.90
C LYS A 62 22.49 -5.00 -12.19
N GLU A 63 22.26 -4.90 -10.89
CA GLU A 63 21.62 -5.93 -10.07
C GLU A 63 20.17 -6.15 -10.51
N ALA A 64 19.42 -5.07 -10.76
CA ALA A 64 18.03 -5.14 -11.22
C ALA A 64 17.90 -5.88 -12.56
N LEU A 65 18.88 -5.73 -13.46
CA LEU A 65 18.92 -6.42 -14.75
C LEU A 65 19.40 -7.88 -14.66
N ALA A 66 20.04 -8.26 -13.56
CA ALA A 66 20.67 -9.57 -13.37
C ALA A 66 19.79 -10.60 -12.66
N TRP A 67 18.47 -10.37 -12.55
CA TRP A 67 17.56 -11.29 -11.89
C TRP A 67 17.58 -12.68 -12.54
N THR A 68 17.69 -13.72 -11.71
CA THR A 68 17.39 -15.10 -12.09
C THR A 68 16.42 -15.70 -11.09
N PHE A 69 15.60 -16.65 -11.56
CA PHE A 69 14.66 -17.34 -10.68
C PHE A 69 15.38 -18.16 -9.59
N ASN A 70 16.54 -18.74 -9.91
CA ASN A 70 17.32 -19.55 -8.97
C ASN A 70 17.89 -18.70 -7.83
N ASP A 71 18.39 -17.50 -8.11
CA ASP A 71 19.02 -16.65 -7.11
C ASP A 71 18.01 -15.87 -6.27
N SER A 72 16.81 -15.61 -6.80
CA SER A 72 15.80 -14.77 -6.15
C SER A 72 14.38 -15.24 -6.48
N PRO A 73 13.99 -16.47 -6.03
CA PRO A 73 12.68 -17.06 -6.34
C PRO A 73 11.51 -16.33 -5.68
N ASN A 74 11.79 -15.51 -4.65
CA ASN A 74 10.82 -14.65 -3.98
C ASN A 74 10.80 -13.22 -4.54
N TYR A 75 11.47 -12.98 -5.68
CA TYR A 75 11.42 -11.70 -6.39
C TYR A 75 11.95 -10.51 -5.58
N TYR A 76 12.81 -10.77 -4.60
CA TYR A 76 13.60 -9.74 -3.92
C TYR A 76 15.00 -10.25 -3.57
N LYS A 77 15.91 -9.32 -3.26
CA LYS A 77 17.26 -9.56 -2.73
C LYS A 77 17.62 -8.51 -1.69
N THR A 78 18.11 -8.92 -0.53
CA THR A 78 18.64 -8.00 0.49
C THR A 78 20.00 -7.44 0.04
N LEU A 79 20.17 -6.13 0.16
CA LEU A 79 21.35 -5.36 -0.26
C LEU A 79 22.25 -4.94 0.92
N GLY A 80 21.85 -5.25 2.16
CA GLY A 80 22.57 -4.88 3.38
C GLY A 80 21.79 -3.86 4.21
N THR A 81 22.49 -2.95 4.87
CA THR A 81 21.89 -1.93 5.74
C THR A 81 21.07 -0.91 4.97
N SER A 82 20.15 -0.23 5.65
CA SER A 82 19.22 0.73 5.04
C SER A 82 19.90 1.92 4.38
N GLN A 83 21.05 2.36 4.89
CA GLN A 83 21.75 3.58 4.49
C GLN A 83 20.85 4.83 4.55
N ILE A 84 19.80 4.80 5.38
CA ILE A 84 18.84 5.90 5.50
C ILE A 84 19.52 7.14 6.06
N THR A 85 19.18 8.29 5.47
CA THR A 85 19.53 9.62 5.98
C THR A 85 18.26 10.25 6.57
N PRO A 86 18.06 10.23 7.91
CA PRO A 86 16.82 10.67 8.55
C PRO A 86 16.36 12.09 8.18
N ALA A 87 17.30 13.01 7.91
CA ALA A 87 17.00 14.39 7.52
C ALA A 87 16.21 14.51 6.20
N LEU A 88 16.16 13.44 5.39
CA LEU A 88 15.46 13.39 4.12
C LEU A 88 14.00 12.92 4.22
N PHE A 89 13.56 12.54 5.42
CA PHE A 89 12.23 11.98 5.69
C PHE A 89 11.28 13.04 6.26
N PRO A 90 9.97 12.90 6.01
CA PRO A 90 8.99 13.83 6.57
C PRO A 90 8.81 13.60 8.09
N LYS A 91 7.94 14.39 8.73
CA LYS A 91 7.64 14.21 10.16
C LYS A 91 6.97 12.85 10.40
N ALA A 92 7.05 12.35 11.62
CA ALA A 92 6.40 11.10 12.01
C ALA A 92 4.89 11.15 11.70
N GLY A 93 4.38 10.10 11.03
CA GLY A 93 3.01 9.98 10.55
C GLY A 93 2.81 10.43 9.10
N ASP A 94 3.73 11.20 8.53
CA ASP A 94 3.60 11.75 7.18
C ASP A 94 4.23 10.83 6.13
N ILE A 95 3.65 10.86 4.92
CA ILE A 95 4.20 10.26 3.70
C ILE A 95 4.36 11.33 2.65
N LEU A 96 5.55 11.38 2.06
CA LEU A 96 5.93 12.27 0.97
C LEU A 96 6.07 11.48 -0.33
N TYR A 97 5.32 11.87 -1.35
CA TYR A 97 5.45 11.36 -2.71
C TYR A 97 6.20 12.37 -3.59
N SER A 98 7.13 11.89 -4.42
CA SER A 98 7.66 12.71 -5.50
C SER A 98 6.60 13.03 -6.53
N LYS A 99 6.70 14.21 -7.16
CA LYS A 99 6.08 14.42 -8.46
C LYS A 99 6.58 13.40 -9.50
N LEU A 100 5.74 13.13 -10.49
CA LEU A 100 6.12 12.34 -11.65
C LEU A 100 7.29 13.02 -12.40
N ASP A 101 8.10 12.23 -13.10
CA ASP A 101 9.07 12.81 -14.04
C ASP A 101 8.42 13.20 -15.38
N GLU A 102 9.23 13.69 -16.31
CA GLU A 102 8.79 14.18 -17.62
C GLU A 102 8.16 13.09 -18.51
N LEU A 103 8.47 11.82 -18.26
CA LEU A 103 7.84 10.67 -18.92
C LEU A 103 6.59 10.20 -18.18
N GLY A 104 6.15 10.93 -17.14
CA GLY A 104 5.02 10.58 -16.29
C GLY A 104 5.29 9.38 -15.39
N ARG A 105 6.56 9.05 -15.15
CA ARG A 105 6.99 7.92 -14.31
C ARG A 105 7.01 8.29 -12.85
N THR A 106 6.66 7.31 -12.03
CA THR A 106 6.65 7.42 -10.59
C THR A 106 8.08 7.48 -10.05
N ARG A 107 8.31 8.32 -9.04
CA ARG A 107 9.62 8.51 -8.42
C ARG A 107 9.55 8.14 -6.94
N THR A 108 10.61 8.40 -6.19
CA THR A 108 10.76 8.01 -4.80
C THR A 108 9.60 8.46 -3.91
N ALA A 109 9.14 7.58 -3.03
CA ALA A 109 8.24 7.85 -1.93
C ALA A 109 8.95 7.61 -0.60
N ARG A 110 8.69 8.45 0.41
CA ARG A 110 9.23 8.33 1.77
C ARG A 110 8.12 8.46 2.80
N GLY A 111 8.13 7.62 3.82
CA GLY A 111 7.29 7.77 5.00
C GLY A 111 8.11 7.67 6.28
N THR A 112 7.79 8.50 7.26
CA THR A 112 8.17 8.23 8.65
C THR A 112 6.97 7.59 9.31
N LEU A 113 6.81 6.28 9.05
CA LEU A 113 5.60 5.54 9.33
C LEU A 113 5.45 5.31 10.84
N THR A 114 4.23 5.44 11.35
CA THR A 114 3.87 5.14 12.75
C THR A 114 2.74 4.13 12.79
N TYR A 115 2.44 3.60 13.99
CA TYR A 115 1.29 2.72 14.16
C TYR A 115 -0.03 3.36 13.72
N ALA A 116 -0.19 4.69 13.88
CA ALA A 116 -1.38 5.39 13.41
C ALA A 116 -1.59 5.28 11.89
N ASN A 117 -0.51 5.17 11.09
CA ASN A 117 -0.65 4.92 9.66
C ASN A 117 -1.23 3.52 9.37
N VAL A 118 -0.77 2.51 10.11
CA VAL A 118 -1.24 1.12 9.98
C VAL A 118 -2.68 1.01 10.49
N GLU A 119 -2.96 1.52 11.69
CA GLU A 119 -4.29 1.51 12.30
C GLU A 119 -5.33 2.20 11.41
N GLY A 120 -4.98 3.34 10.83
CA GLY A 120 -5.85 4.06 9.89
C GLY A 120 -6.16 3.30 8.60
N SER A 121 -5.38 2.27 8.25
CA SER A 121 -5.64 1.42 7.08
C SER A 121 -6.61 0.26 7.37
N TYR A 122 -6.85 -0.07 8.64
CA TYR A 122 -7.67 -1.22 8.99
C TYR A 122 -9.12 -1.06 8.55
N GLY A 123 -9.63 -2.06 7.83
CA GLY A 123 -10.99 -2.04 7.28
C GLY A 123 -11.22 -1.03 6.15
N VAL A 124 -10.18 -0.28 5.77
CA VAL A 124 -10.20 0.65 4.64
C VAL A 124 -9.53 -0.03 3.45
N ARG A 125 -10.09 0.15 2.25
CA ARG A 125 -9.40 -0.18 1.01
C ARG A 125 -9.56 0.98 0.06
N GLN A 126 -8.46 1.64 -0.25
CA GLN A 126 -8.48 2.67 -1.27
C GLN A 126 -8.57 2.05 -2.67
N SER A 127 -9.14 2.81 -3.60
CA SER A 127 -9.22 2.40 -5.00
C SER A 127 -8.58 3.45 -5.89
N PHE A 128 -7.83 2.98 -6.89
CA PHE A 128 -7.26 3.87 -7.89
C PHE A 128 -8.36 4.50 -8.73
N GLY A 129 -8.40 5.84 -8.75
CA GLY A 129 -9.30 6.59 -9.64
C GLY A 129 -8.96 6.40 -11.13
N LYS A 130 -9.88 6.81 -12.02
CA LYS A 130 -9.79 6.63 -13.48
C LYS A 130 -8.46 7.08 -14.11
N ASN A 131 -7.83 8.12 -13.57
CA ASN A 131 -6.60 8.72 -14.09
C ASN A 131 -5.36 8.41 -13.24
N GLN A 132 -5.45 7.41 -12.35
CA GLN A 132 -4.38 7.05 -11.41
C GLN A 132 -3.53 5.86 -11.87
N ASN A 133 -3.60 5.49 -13.16
CA ASN A 133 -2.76 4.43 -13.72
C ASN A 133 -1.29 4.89 -13.82
N PRO A 134 -0.32 4.06 -13.40
CA PRO A 134 1.11 4.37 -13.51
C PRO A 134 1.61 4.38 -14.96
N ALA A 135 2.82 4.92 -15.17
CA ALA A 135 3.47 4.86 -16.48
C ALA A 135 3.62 3.41 -16.98
N GLY A 136 3.48 3.22 -18.30
CA GLY A 136 3.54 1.90 -18.92
C GLY A 136 2.33 0.99 -18.63
N TRP A 137 1.28 1.48 -17.95
CA TRP A 137 0.10 0.69 -17.63
C TRP A 137 -0.73 0.37 -18.88
N THR A 138 -0.70 -0.89 -19.32
CA THR A 138 -1.56 -1.41 -20.39
C THR A 138 -2.77 -2.19 -19.87
N GLY A 139 -2.82 -2.43 -18.55
CA GLY A 139 -3.84 -3.26 -17.92
C GLY A 139 -3.66 -4.76 -18.20
N ASN A 140 -4.62 -5.55 -17.73
CA ASN A 140 -4.68 -6.98 -18.01
C ASN A 140 -5.79 -7.22 -19.04
N PRO A 141 -5.50 -7.88 -20.18
CA PRO A 141 -6.53 -8.23 -21.14
C PRO A 141 -7.60 -9.12 -20.51
N ASN A 142 -8.87 -8.87 -20.85
CA ASN A 142 -9.97 -9.71 -20.40
C ASN A 142 -9.76 -11.15 -20.87
N HIS A 143 -10.09 -12.11 -20.02
CA HIS A 143 -9.98 -13.56 -20.28
C HIS A 143 -8.58 -14.11 -20.55
N VAL A 144 -7.52 -13.30 -20.44
CA VAL A 144 -6.13 -13.78 -20.51
C VAL A 144 -5.63 -14.03 -19.09
N LYS A 145 -5.05 -15.21 -18.86
CA LYS A 145 -4.45 -15.59 -17.58
C LYS A 145 -3.03 -16.07 -17.81
N TYR A 146 -2.14 -15.58 -16.98
CA TYR A 146 -0.71 -15.85 -17.04
C TYR A 146 -0.37 -16.88 -15.99
N LYS A 147 0.20 -18.00 -16.42
CA LYS A 147 0.77 -19.01 -15.53
C LYS A 147 2.22 -18.64 -15.25
N ILE A 148 2.56 -18.37 -13.99
CA ILE A 148 3.92 -18.07 -13.54
C ILE A 148 4.35 -19.21 -12.61
N GLU A 149 5.31 -20.01 -13.06
CA GLU A 149 5.86 -21.12 -12.29
C GLU A 149 6.69 -20.62 -11.10
N TRP A 150 6.58 -21.35 -10.00
CA TRP A 150 7.27 -21.10 -8.74
C TRP A 150 7.83 -22.42 -8.16
N LEU A 151 8.34 -22.36 -6.93
CA LEU A 151 9.00 -23.49 -6.27
C LEU A 151 8.07 -24.70 -6.10
N ASN A 152 8.67 -25.90 -6.06
CA ASN A 152 7.99 -27.17 -5.77
C ASN A 152 6.83 -27.49 -6.73
N GLY A 153 6.95 -27.10 -8.01
CA GLY A 153 5.92 -27.33 -9.02
C GLY A 153 4.64 -26.51 -8.82
N LEU A 154 4.69 -25.51 -7.93
CA LEU A 154 3.59 -24.61 -7.68
C LEU A 154 3.57 -23.49 -8.71
N SER A 155 2.38 -22.96 -9.03
CA SER A 155 2.25 -21.81 -9.92
C SER A 155 1.17 -20.84 -9.46
N TYR A 156 1.37 -19.58 -9.87
CA TYR A 156 0.32 -18.58 -9.91
C TYR A 156 -0.37 -18.62 -11.27
N VAL A 157 -1.70 -18.50 -11.31
CA VAL A 157 -2.48 -18.32 -12.54
C VAL A 157 -3.40 -17.13 -12.36
N GLY A 158 -3.20 -16.07 -13.15
CA GLY A 158 -3.98 -14.85 -12.96
C GLY A 158 -3.56 -13.69 -13.84
N ASP A 159 -3.77 -12.48 -13.32
CA ASP A 159 -3.41 -11.23 -13.97
C ASP A 159 -1.89 -11.02 -13.88
N PHE A 160 -1.30 -10.39 -14.92
CA PHE A 160 0.13 -10.16 -14.95
C PHE A 160 0.53 -8.89 -14.21
N TRP A 161 -0.22 -7.81 -14.44
CA TRP A 161 0.10 -6.48 -13.96
C TRP A 161 -0.75 -6.09 -12.74
N ASN A 162 -0.09 -5.49 -11.76
CA ASN A 162 -0.67 -4.81 -10.62
C ASN A 162 -0.30 -3.33 -10.68
N ARG A 163 -1.20 -2.47 -10.22
CA ARG A 163 -0.83 -1.12 -9.76
C ARG A 163 -0.12 -1.32 -8.42
N SER A 164 1.17 -1.62 -8.47
CA SER A 164 1.95 -1.99 -7.29
C SER A 164 2.36 -0.72 -6.56
N HIS A 165 2.02 -0.61 -5.29
CA HIS A 165 2.31 0.58 -4.51
C HIS A 165 3.79 0.68 -4.15
N LEU A 166 4.29 1.90 -3.98
CA LEU A 166 5.61 2.14 -3.37
C LEU A 166 5.51 2.09 -1.85
N ILE A 167 4.51 2.77 -1.27
CA ILE A 167 4.07 2.57 0.11
C ILE A 167 2.70 1.90 0.06
N ALA A 168 2.57 0.73 0.67
CA ALA A 168 1.34 -0.06 0.65
C ALA A 168 0.17 0.62 1.36
N ASP A 169 -1.06 0.35 0.90
CA ASP A 169 -2.32 0.74 1.56
C ASP A 169 -2.32 0.34 3.07
N SER A 170 -1.78 -0.84 3.42
CA SER A 170 -1.66 -1.31 4.81
C SER A 170 -0.66 -0.54 5.68
N LEU A 171 0.20 0.28 5.06
CA LEU A 171 1.11 1.21 5.72
C LEU A 171 0.59 2.65 5.65
N GLY A 172 -0.67 2.82 5.28
CA GLY A 172 -1.27 4.09 4.95
C GLY A 172 -0.75 4.63 3.62
N GLY A 173 -0.50 3.84 2.60
CA GLY A 173 -0.16 4.37 1.28
C GLY A 173 -1.40 4.88 0.53
N ASP A 174 -1.30 6.02 -0.16
CA ASP A 174 -2.42 6.52 -0.97
C ASP A 174 -2.49 5.80 -2.33
N ALA A 175 -3.70 5.45 -2.80
CA ALA A 175 -3.97 4.83 -4.11
C ALA A 175 -3.89 5.84 -5.27
N LEU A 176 -2.70 6.42 -5.44
CA LEU A 176 -2.39 7.46 -6.41
C LEU A 176 -1.30 7.03 -7.38
N ARG A 177 -1.31 7.61 -8.59
CA ARG A 177 -0.29 7.37 -9.62
C ARG A 177 1.12 7.64 -9.13
N VAL A 178 1.32 8.67 -8.31
CA VAL A 178 2.62 9.05 -7.70
C VAL A 178 3.12 8.06 -6.65
N ASN A 179 2.28 7.10 -6.24
CA ASN A 179 2.61 6.05 -5.28
C ASN A 179 2.52 4.66 -5.91
N ALA A 180 2.44 4.53 -7.24
CA ALA A 180 2.31 3.22 -7.87
C ALA A 180 3.18 3.08 -9.11
N VAL A 181 3.61 1.86 -9.39
CA VAL A 181 4.29 1.46 -10.63
C VAL A 181 3.50 0.36 -11.32
N THR A 182 3.71 0.19 -12.63
CA THR A 182 3.26 -1.01 -13.35
C THR A 182 4.14 -2.17 -12.92
N GLY A 183 3.72 -2.88 -11.87
CA GLY A 183 4.47 -3.97 -11.26
C GLY A 183 3.91 -5.31 -11.66
N THR A 184 4.75 -6.31 -11.94
CA THR A 184 4.27 -7.68 -12.11
C THR A 184 3.58 -8.17 -10.84
N ARG A 185 2.70 -9.15 -10.96
CA ARG A 185 2.06 -9.79 -9.80
C ARG A 185 3.07 -10.39 -8.82
N THR A 186 4.21 -10.82 -9.33
CA THR A 186 5.35 -11.34 -8.56
C THR A 186 6.21 -10.24 -7.95
N GLN A 187 6.35 -9.09 -8.60
CA GLN A 187 6.95 -7.91 -7.99
C GLN A 187 6.10 -7.39 -6.83
N ASN A 188 4.78 -7.42 -6.97
CA ASN A 188 3.86 -6.91 -5.95
C ASN A 188 3.88 -7.77 -4.68
N VAL A 189 3.74 -9.10 -4.79
CA VAL A 189 3.66 -9.96 -3.58
C VAL A 189 4.48 -11.26 -3.66
N GLY A 190 5.39 -11.39 -4.62
CA GLY A 190 6.28 -12.54 -4.72
C GLY A 190 5.64 -13.79 -5.32
N GLY A 191 6.13 -14.94 -4.84
CA GLY A 191 5.69 -16.27 -5.28
C GLY A 191 4.25 -16.62 -4.91
N ARG A 192 3.92 -17.91 -4.98
CA ARG A 192 2.55 -18.39 -4.71
C ARG A 192 2.13 -18.20 -3.26
N ASP A 193 3.07 -18.22 -2.32
CA ASP A 193 2.82 -18.01 -0.89
C ASP A 193 2.51 -16.55 -0.51
N GLN A 194 2.71 -15.61 -1.44
CA GLN A 194 2.50 -14.18 -1.26
C GLN A 194 3.40 -13.54 -0.18
N LYS A 195 4.62 -14.07 -0.01
CA LYS A 195 5.59 -13.60 1.00
C LYS A 195 6.86 -12.98 0.41
N GLY A 196 6.84 -12.65 -0.88
CA GLY A 196 7.98 -12.03 -1.57
C GLY A 196 7.61 -10.69 -2.18
N GLY A 197 8.38 -10.22 -3.16
CA GLY A 197 8.12 -8.94 -3.82
C GLY A 197 8.14 -7.77 -2.82
N MET A 198 7.31 -6.75 -3.06
CA MET A 198 7.10 -5.62 -2.14
C MET A 198 6.53 -6.11 -0.81
N ARG A 199 5.63 -7.10 -0.85
CA ARG A 199 4.94 -7.65 0.33
C ARG A 199 5.88 -8.08 1.44
N TYR A 200 7.08 -8.57 1.12
CA TYR A 200 8.12 -8.89 2.11
C TYR A 200 8.42 -7.68 3.02
N THR A 201 8.75 -6.54 2.42
CA THR A 201 9.08 -5.31 3.14
C THR A 201 7.86 -4.68 3.80
N GLU A 202 6.70 -4.72 3.13
CA GLU A 202 5.46 -4.18 3.66
C GLU A 202 5.01 -4.90 4.92
N GLN A 203 5.01 -6.24 4.89
CA GLN A 203 4.62 -7.07 6.01
C GLN A 203 5.58 -6.87 7.19
N ARG A 204 6.88 -6.82 6.92
CA ARG A 204 7.90 -6.61 7.96
C ARG A 204 7.78 -5.25 8.65
N ALA A 205 7.53 -4.19 7.88
CA ALA A 205 7.27 -2.87 8.43
C ALA A 205 5.96 -2.83 9.23
N GLN A 206 4.89 -3.42 8.68
CA GLN A 206 3.58 -3.46 9.32
C GLN A 206 3.65 -4.20 10.68
N GLU A 207 4.20 -5.40 10.70
CA GLU A 207 4.34 -6.22 11.92
C GLU A 207 5.16 -5.50 12.99
N TRP A 208 6.23 -4.81 12.59
CA TRP A 208 7.04 -4.03 13.53
C TRP A 208 6.27 -2.86 14.13
N LEU A 209 5.53 -2.10 13.31
CA LEU A 209 4.71 -0.97 13.77
C LEU A 209 3.55 -1.41 14.68
N GLU A 210 2.98 -2.58 14.43
CA GLU A 210 1.94 -3.18 15.28
C GLU A 210 2.47 -3.58 16.66
N ALA A 211 3.72 -4.07 16.70
CA ALA A 211 4.41 -4.46 17.93
C ALA A 211 5.02 -3.29 18.69
N ASN A 212 5.37 -2.18 18.02
CA ASN A 212 6.07 -1.03 18.57
C ASN A 212 5.26 0.26 18.38
N ARG A 213 4.12 0.35 19.05
CA ARG A 213 3.11 1.40 18.79
C ARG A 213 3.56 2.83 19.04
N ASP A 214 4.54 3.01 19.92
CA ASP A 214 5.16 4.32 20.22
C ASP A 214 6.37 4.65 19.33
N GLY A 215 6.78 3.69 18.50
CA GLY A 215 7.92 3.81 17.58
C GLY A 215 7.54 4.40 16.22
N TYR A 216 8.56 4.63 15.41
CA TYR A 216 8.41 4.98 14.00
C TYR A 216 9.40 4.22 13.13
N LEU A 217 9.08 4.09 11.85
CA LEU A 217 9.89 3.40 10.86
C LEU A 217 10.06 4.30 9.63
N TYR A 218 11.31 4.65 9.34
CA TYR A 218 11.66 5.28 8.07
C TYR A 218 11.53 4.24 6.96
N TYR A 219 10.66 4.50 6.00
CA TYR A 219 10.41 3.64 4.84
C TYR A 219 10.58 4.45 3.56
N GLU A 220 11.53 4.07 2.71
CA GLU A 220 11.73 4.65 1.39
C GLU A 220 11.55 3.59 0.32
N ALA A 221 10.81 3.91 -0.75
CA ALA A 221 10.70 3.08 -1.94
C ALA A 221 11.04 3.89 -3.19
N ALA A 222 12.05 3.44 -3.94
CA ALA A 222 12.63 4.14 -5.09
C ALA A 222 12.67 3.22 -6.32
N PRO A 223 11.86 3.51 -7.37
CA PRO A 223 11.92 2.77 -8.62
C PRO A 223 13.25 2.96 -9.38
N ILE A 224 13.70 1.90 -10.04
CA ILE A 224 14.86 1.90 -10.94
C ILE A 224 14.38 1.74 -12.37
N TYR A 225 14.61 2.76 -13.20
CA TYR A 225 14.36 2.71 -14.64
C TYR A 225 15.68 2.55 -15.39
N ASN A 226 15.63 1.85 -16.53
CA ASN A 226 16.72 1.85 -17.49
C ASN A 226 16.38 2.83 -18.61
N ALA A 227 17.18 3.88 -18.77
CA ALA A 227 16.96 4.94 -19.76
C ALA A 227 15.52 5.50 -19.74
N ASP A 228 14.83 5.46 -20.88
CA ASP A 228 13.49 5.96 -21.14
C ASP A 228 12.38 4.89 -21.00
N GLU A 229 12.69 3.74 -20.39
CA GLU A 229 11.66 2.75 -20.05
C GLU A 229 10.60 3.36 -19.12
N LEU A 230 9.32 3.06 -19.40
CA LEU A 230 8.18 3.55 -18.63
C LEU A 230 7.89 2.69 -17.40
N ILE A 231 8.34 1.45 -17.43
CA ILE A 231 8.16 0.46 -16.37
C ILE A 231 9.50 0.25 -15.68
N PRO A 232 9.58 0.31 -14.34
CA PRO A 232 10.85 0.14 -13.65
C PRO A 232 11.30 -1.32 -13.73
N ARG A 233 12.62 -1.55 -13.78
CA ARG A 233 13.25 -2.86 -13.69
C ARG A 233 13.15 -3.46 -12.28
N ALA A 234 13.15 -2.60 -11.27
CA ALA A 234 13.04 -2.97 -9.88
C ALA A 234 12.60 -1.78 -9.03
N VAL A 235 12.29 -2.03 -7.76
CA VAL A 235 12.13 -1.00 -6.72
C VAL A 235 13.13 -1.30 -5.61
N VAL A 236 13.89 -0.31 -5.17
CA VAL A 236 14.69 -0.41 -3.96
C VAL A 236 13.87 0.09 -2.79
N VAL A 237 13.75 -0.74 -1.76
CA VAL A 237 13.08 -0.40 -0.50
C VAL A 237 14.13 -0.32 0.61
N SER A 238 14.17 0.78 1.35
CA SER A 238 15.04 0.96 2.52
C SER A 238 14.18 1.15 3.75
N MET A 239 14.50 0.44 4.84
CA MET A 239 13.75 0.48 6.09
C MET A 239 14.67 0.62 7.29
N GLN A 240 14.37 1.57 8.18
CA GLN A 240 15.05 1.73 9.45
C GLN A 240 14.04 2.05 10.55
N SER A 241 13.92 1.16 11.54
CA SER A 241 13.07 1.40 12.71
C SER A 241 13.78 2.28 13.73
N SER A 242 13.01 3.00 14.56
CA SER A 242 13.54 3.92 15.58
C SER A 242 14.40 3.23 16.66
N ASP A 243 14.20 1.93 16.87
CA ASP A 243 15.00 1.07 17.76
C ASP A 243 16.15 0.33 17.02
N ASN A 244 16.30 0.55 15.72
CA ASN A 244 17.26 -0.12 14.82
C ASN A 244 17.14 -1.65 14.71
N THR A 245 16.06 -2.29 15.19
CA THR A 245 15.84 -3.73 15.00
C THR A 245 15.50 -4.09 13.54
N ILE A 246 14.97 -3.14 12.77
CA ILE A 246 14.96 -3.14 11.32
C ILE A 246 15.98 -2.11 10.84
N ASN A 247 16.94 -2.55 10.03
CA ASN A 247 17.90 -1.70 9.35
C ASN A 247 18.37 -2.40 8.06
N GLU A 248 17.56 -2.33 7.02
CA GLU A 248 17.81 -3.09 5.79
C GLU A 248 17.45 -2.32 4.53
N LYS A 249 18.11 -2.73 3.43
CA LYS A 249 17.81 -2.29 2.07
C LYS A 249 17.54 -3.52 1.21
N VAL A 250 16.50 -3.47 0.39
CA VAL A 250 15.98 -4.61 -0.37
C VAL A 250 15.74 -4.18 -1.81
N LEU A 251 16.26 -4.94 -2.77
CA LEU A 251 15.94 -4.82 -4.19
C LEU A 251 14.77 -5.74 -4.53
N VAL A 252 13.66 -5.18 -5.00
CA VAL A 252 12.47 -5.92 -5.40
C VAL A 252 12.37 -5.94 -6.92
N TYR A 253 12.47 -7.11 -7.53
CA TYR A 253 12.57 -7.27 -8.98
C TYR A 253 11.21 -7.16 -9.67
N ASN A 254 11.13 -6.39 -10.75
CA ASN A 254 9.93 -6.29 -11.58
C ASN A 254 9.88 -7.35 -12.68
N THR A 255 9.97 -8.62 -12.27
CA THR A 255 10.12 -9.76 -13.17
C THR A 255 9.04 -10.80 -12.95
N ALA A 256 8.87 -11.73 -13.88
CA ALA A 256 7.98 -12.88 -13.77
C ALA A 256 8.66 -14.10 -14.40
N ASN A 257 8.78 -15.20 -13.64
CA ASN A 257 9.43 -16.42 -14.14
C ASN A 257 8.72 -16.96 -15.39
N GLY A 258 9.50 -17.36 -16.40
CA GLY A 258 8.99 -17.82 -17.69
C GLY A 258 8.57 -16.72 -18.67
N TYR A 259 8.75 -15.43 -18.34
CA TYR A 259 8.41 -14.32 -19.23
C TYR A 259 9.58 -13.35 -19.45
N THR A 260 9.60 -12.75 -20.63
CA THR A 260 10.37 -11.56 -20.96
C THR A 260 9.39 -10.39 -21.06
N ILE A 261 9.75 -9.23 -20.50
CA ILE A 261 8.91 -8.03 -20.48
C ILE A 261 9.57 -6.97 -21.35
N ASN A 262 8.78 -6.35 -22.22
CA ASN A 262 9.16 -5.07 -22.84
C ASN A 262 8.81 -3.93 -21.86
N TYR A 263 9.82 -3.32 -21.24
CA TYR A 263 9.63 -2.31 -20.21
C TYR A 263 9.27 -0.91 -20.76
N HIS A 264 9.30 -0.71 -22.07
CA HIS A 264 8.79 0.52 -22.69
C HIS A 264 7.26 0.51 -22.82
N ASN A 265 6.67 -0.65 -23.13
CA ASN A 265 5.24 -0.73 -23.47
C ASN A 265 4.44 -1.75 -22.63
N GLY A 266 5.08 -2.51 -21.74
CA GLY A 266 4.42 -3.44 -20.84
C GLY A 266 3.93 -4.74 -21.47
N THR A 267 4.41 -5.11 -22.66
CA THR A 267 4.07 -6.41 -23.27
C THR A 267 4.89 -7.55 -22.63
N PRO A 268 4.25 -8.55 -21.98
CA PRO A 268 4.91 -9.80 -21.60
C PRO A 268 4.93 -10.79 -22.76
N THR A 269 6.04 -11.49 -22.95
CA THR A 269 6.22 -12.59 -23.92
C THR A 269 6.71 -13.83 -23.17
N GLN A 270 6.01 -14.96 -23.33
CA GLN A 270 6.44 -16.23 -22.72
C GLN A 270 7.75 -16.71 -23.39
N LYS A 271 8.68 -17.21 -22.58
CA LYS A 271 9.95 -17.80 -23.05
C LYS A 271 9.76 -19.20 -23.61
#